data_AF-A0ABD3A766-F1
#
_entry.id   AF-A0ABD3A766-F1
#
_cell.length_a   1.000
_cell.length_b   1.000
_cell.length_c   1.000
_cell.angle_alpha   90.00
_cell.angle_beta   90.00
_cell.angle_gamma   90.00
#
_symmetry.space_group_name_H-M   'P 1'
#
loop_
_entity.id
_entity.type
_entity.pdbx_description
1 polymer ?
#
loop_
_entity_poly.entity_id
_entity_poly.type
_entity_poly.pdbx_seq_one_letter_code
_entity_poly.pdbx_strand_id
1 'polypeptide(L)'
;MMDHDYLKLFVEETSFYNNIVLGSLLPERLWSPLPHFFRGWLRNYVGGVLVYFISGFLWCLYIYYLKCNVYFPKDDIPSNKVMLLPIYVTMKAMPWYTLLPSLSEYMIENGWTRCFSRMSDVGWLLYLLYVIAYLVFVEFAIYWTHRGMHDIKPLYKWLHATHHIYNKQNTLSPFAGTFYHP
;
A
#
# COMPACT_ATOMS: atom_id res chain seq x y z
N MET A 1 6.33 15.41 -25.96
CA MET A 1 6.26 13.95 -25.81
C MET A 1 7.59 13.52 -25.21
N MET A 2 7.59 12.69 -24.16
CA MET A 2 8.86 12.21 -23.57
C MET A 2 9.60 11.36 -24.62
N ASP A 3 10.92 11.47 -24.62
CA ASP A 3 11.76 10.70 -25.52
C ASP A 3 11.67 9.20 -25.20
N HIS A 4 11.71 8.35 -26.23
CA HIS A 4 11.57 6.91 -26.07
C HIS A 4 12.69 6.30 -25.24
N ASP A 5 13.91 6.81 -25.36
CA ASP A 5 15.03 6.34 -24.55
C ASP A 5 14.91 6.77 -23.09
N TYR A 6 14.27 7.91 -22.83
CA TYR A 6 13.97 8.34 -21.46
C TYR A 6 12.89 7.46 -20.81
N LEU A 7 11.85 7.05 -21.54
CA LEU A 7 10.81 6.15 -21.01
C LEU A 7 11.35 4.76 -20.63
N LYS A 8 12.39 4.27 -21.34
CA LYS A 8 13.05 3.00 -21.01
C LYS A 8 13.62 2.99 -19.59
N LEU A 9 14.05 4.14 -19.07
CA LEU A 9 14.58 4.22 -17.70
C LEU A 9 13.57 3.73 -16.66
N PHE A 10 12.28 4.06 -16.83
CA PHE A 10 11.22 3.60 -15.93
C PHE A 10 10.97 2.10 -16.06
N VAL A 11 10.95 1.58 -17.29
CA VAL A 11 10.76 0.14 -17.55
C VAL A 11 11.93 -0.68 -17.01
N GLU A 12 13.16 -0.20 -17.16
CA GLU A 12 14.36 -0.82 -16.61
C GLU A 12 14.32 -0.85 -15.08
N GLU A 13 13.93 0.26 -14.45
CA GLU A 13 13.78 0.37 -13.00
C GLU A 13 12.71 -0.58 -12.46
N THR A 14 11.51 -0.58 -13.02
CA THR A 14 10.43 -1.48 -12.57
C THR A 14 10.76 -2.96 -12.84
N SER A 15 11.46 -3.25 -13.94
CA SER A 15 11.99 -4.60 -14.25
C SER A 15 13.03 -5.03 -13.22
N PHE A 16 13.93 -4.14 -12.84
CA PHE A 16 14.92 -4.38 -11.79
C PHE A 16 14.24 -4.72 -10.45
N TYR A 17 13.23 -3.95 -10.05
CA TYR A 17 12.45 -4.24 -8.84
C TYR A 17 11.67 -5.57 -8.94
N ASN A 18 11.12 -5.88 -10.11
CA ASN A 18 10.46 -7.18 -10.36
C ASN A 18 11.44 -8.33 -10.12
N ASN A 19 12.66 -8.23 -10.67
CA ASN A 19 13.68 -9.26 -10.52
C ASN A 19 14.16 -9.40 -9.07
N ILE A 20 14.32 -8.31 -8.33
CA ILE A 20 14.70 -8.38 -6.91
C ILE A 20 13.63 -9.12 -6.11
N VAL A 21 12.37 -8.66 -6.15
CA VAL A 21 11.34 -9.19 -5.26
C VAL A 21 10.85 -10.55 -5.75
N LEU A 22 10.45 -10.67 -7.02
CA LEU A 22 9.90 -11.92 -7.55
C LEU A 22 10.98 -12.97 -7.75
N GLY A 23 12.16 -12.59 -8.25
CA GLY A 23 13.27 -13.51 -8.45
C GLY A 23 13.82 -14.09 -7.15
N SER A 24 13.76 -13.34 -6.03
CA SER A 24 14.22 -13.83 -4.73
C SER A 24 13.18 -14.70 -4.01
N LEU A 25 11.89 -14.51 -4.28
CA LEU A 25 10.81 -15.09 -3.48
C LEU A 25 9.97 -16.15 -4.20
N LEU A 26 9.92 -16.11 -5.53
CA LEU A 26 9.08 -16.97 -6.34
C LEU A 26 9.90 -17.71 -7.41
N PRO A 27 9.59 -18.99 -7.68
CA PRO A 27 10.17 -19.70 -8.83
C PRO A 27 9.90 -18.95 -10.14
N GLU A 28 10.94 -18.79 -10.97
CA GLU A 28 10.90 -18.01 -12.22
C GLU A 28 9.72 -18.38 -13.14
N ARG A 29 9.40 -19.67 -13.23
CA ARG A 29 8.28 -20.20 -14.02
C ARG A 29 6.92 -19.57 -13.70
N LEU A 30 6.73 -19.04 -12.49
CA LEU A 30 5.44 -18.48 -12.06
C LEU A 30 5.23 -17.04 -12.53
N TRP A 31 6.30 -16.29 -12.79
CA TRP A 31 6.21 -14.85 -13.04
C TRP A 31 6.90 -14.39 -14.32
N SER A 32 7.97 -15.05 -14.75
CA SER A 32 8.69 -14.72 -15.98
C SER A 32 7.81 -14.80 -17.25
N PRO A 33 6.85 -15.73 -17.41
CA PRO A 33 5.96 -15.74 -18.57
C PRO A 33 4.92 -14.61 -18.60
N LEU A 34 4.66 -13.94 -17.47
CA LEU A 34 3.61 -12.94 -17.38
C LEU A 34 3.98 -11.67 -18.17
N PRO A 35 3.01 -10.94 -18.76
CA PRO A 35 3.25 -9.61 -19.29
C PRO A 35 3.80 -8.66 -18.21
N HIS A 36 4.61 -7.67 -18.61
CA HIS A 36 5.33 -6.76 -17.69
C HIS A 36 4.41 -6.12 -16.64
N PHE A 37 3.24 -5.65 -17.05
CA PHE A 37 2.21 -5.11 -16.15
C PHE A 37 1.85 -6.08 -15.01
N PHE A 38 1.60 -7.34 -15.34
CA PHE A 38 1.22 -8.36 -14.35
C PHE A 38 2.41 -8.79 -13.48
N ARG A 39 3.64 -8.69 -13.97
CA ARG A 39 4.84 -8.83 -13.14
C ARG A 39 4.92 -7.70 -12.11
N GLY A 40 4.74 -6.45 -12.54
CA GLY A 40 4.68 -5.28 -11.64
C GLY A 40 3.58 -5.40 -10.59
N TRP A 41 2.38 -5.83 -11.01
CA TRP A 41 1.27 -6.08 -10.08
C TRP A 41 1.55 -7.20 -9.08
N LEU A 42 2.10 -8.32 -9.53
CA LEU A 42 2.49 -9.41 -8.65
C LEU A 42 3.59 -8.97 -7.68
N ARG A 43 4.58 -8.19 -8.15
CA ARG A 43 5.64 -7.60 -7.31
C ARG A 43 5.05 -6.71 -6.23
N ASN A 44 4.16 -5.79 -6.60
CA ASN A 44 3.47 -4.90 -5.68
C ASN A 44 2.60 -5.67 -4.68
N TYR A 45 1.94 -6.74 -5.12
CA TYR A 45 1.18 -7.63 -4.24
C TYR A 45 2.07 -8.33 -3.21
N VAL A 46 3.13 -9.01 -3.65
CA VAL A 46 4.07 -9.71 -2.76
C VAL A 46 4.73 -8.73 -1.78
N GLY A 47 5.20 -7.58 -2.29
CA GLY A 47 5.79 -6.53 -1.45
C GLY A 47 4.80 -5.98 -0.42
N GLY A 48 3.58 -5.67 -0.82
CA GLY A 48 2.53 -5.18 0.07
C GLY A 48 2.17 -6.18 1.16
N VAL A 49 2.05 -7.46 0.81
CA VAL A 49 1.80 -8.57 1.76
C VAL A 49 2.96 -8.71 2.75
N LEU A 50 4.21 -8.65 2.28
CA LEU A 50 5.39 -8.73 3.15
C LEU A 50 5.43 -7.56 4.13
N VAL A 51 5.27 -6.33 3.65
CA VAL A 51 5.27 -5.14 4.52
C VAL A 51 4.16 -5.25 5.55
N TYR A 52 2.95 -5.65 5.15
CA TYR A 52 1.81 -5.83 6.06
C TYR A 52 2.07 -6.87 7.14
N PHE A 53 2.52 -8.08 6.79
CA PHE A 53 2.72 -9.14 7.78
C PHE A 53 3.98 -8.93 8.63
N ILE A 54 5.08 -8.42 8.06
CA ILE A 54 6.31 -8.15 8.82
C ILE A 54 6.05 -7.04 9.84
N SER A 55 5.43 -5.93 9.43
CA SER A 55 5.10 -4.84 10.36
C SER A 55 4.12 -5.29 11.44
N GLY A 56 3.05 -6.00 11.07
CA GLY A 56 2.08 -6.56 12.02
C GLY A 56 2.73 -7.55 12.99
N PHE A 57 3.62 -8.42 12.51
CA PHE A 57 4.37 -9.36 13.35
C PHE A 57 5.30 -8.64 14.33
N LEU A 58 6.10 -7.67 13.86
CA LEU A 58 7.02 -6.91 14.70
C LEU A 58 6.25 -6.13 15.79
N TRP A 59 5.10 -5.56 15.43
CA TRP A 59 4.23 -4.89 16.39
C TRP A 59 3.68 -5.87 17.43
N CYS A 60 3.14 -7.02 17.00
CA CYS A 60 2.65 -8.08 17.90
C CYS A 60 3.75 -8.55 18.86
N LEU A 61 4.96 -8.80 18.34
CA LEU A 61 6.11 -9.21 19.13
C LEU A 61 6.47 -8.14 20.17
N TYR A 62 6.52 -6.88 19.77
CA TYR A 62 6.87 -5.80 20.70
C TYR A 62 5.80 -5.59 21.78
N ILE A 63 4.53 -5.45 21.38
CA ILE A 63 3.45 -5.08 22.29
C ILE A 63 2.97 -6.26 23.13
N TYR A 64 2.66 -7.40 22.51
CA TYR A 64 2.04 -8.53 23.21
C TYR A 64 3.06 -9.46 23.87
N TYR A 65 4.32 -9.47 23.41
CA TYR A 65 5.34 -10.33 23.99
C TYR A 65 6.35 -9.54 24.85
N LEU A 66 6.96 -8.47 24.31
CA LEU A 66 8.01 -7.74 25.04
C LEU A 66 7.47 -6.73 26.06
N LYS A 67 6.33 -6.10 25.79
CA LYS A 67 5.78 -4.99 26.60
C LYS A 67 4.32 -5.22 27.06
N CYS A 68 3.89 -6.48 27.13
CA CYS A 68 2.51 -6.83 27.48
C CYS A 68 2.07 -6.18 28.79
N ASN A 69 2.88 -6.30 29.85
CA ASN A 69 2.58 -5.78 31.19
C ASN A 69 2.53 -4.24 31.26
N VAL A 70 3.00 -3.54 30.23
CA VAL A 70 3.00 -2.07 30.15
C VAL A 70 1.74 -1.58 29.44
N TYR A 71 1.35 -2.26 28.36
CA TYR A 71 0.27 -1.80 27.48
C TYR A 71 -1.08 -2.47 27.75
N PHE A 72 -1.10 -3.64 28.40
CA PHE A 72 -2.32 -4.39 28.70
C PHE A 72 -2.41 -4.71 30.19
N PRO A 73 -3.59 -4.52 30.81
CA PRO A 73 -3.92 -5.16 32.07
C PRO A 73 -3.79 -6.68 31.92
N LYS A 74 -3.59 -7.41 33.03
CA LYS A 74 -3.61 -8.87 33.01
C LYS A 74 -4.92 -9.35 32.37
N ASP A 75 -4.79 -10.27 31.41
CA ASP A 75 -5.88 -10.97 30.70
C ASP A 75 -6.65 -10.19 29.61
N ASP A 76 -6.12 -9.08 29.10
CA ASP A 76 -6.79 -8.25 28.08
C ASP A 76 -6.15 -8.36 26.67
N ILE A 77 -5.40 -9.43 26.39
CA ILE A 77 -4.80 -9.67 25.07
C ILE A 77 -5.92 -10.01 24.06
N PRO A 78 -5.93 -9.39 22.85
CA PRO A 78 -6.95 -9.68 21.85
C PRO A 78 -6.99 -11.16 21.46
N SER A 79 -8.21 -11.72 21.37
CA SER A 79 -8.37 -13.10 20.93
C SER A 79 -7.94 -13.30 19.46
N ASN A 80 -7.58 -14.54 19.10
CA ASN A 80 -7.25 -14.90 17.71
C ASN A 80 -8.34 -14.48 16.71
N LYS A 81 -9.62 -14.53 17.11
CA LYS A 81 -10.74 -14.10 16.26
C LYS A 81 -10.67 -12.61 15.93
N VAL A 82 -10.27 -11.78 16.89
CA VAL A 82 -10.11 -10.33 16.72
C VAL A 82 -8.90 -10.00 15.84
N MET A 83 -7.85 -10.84 15.83
CA MET A 83 -6.69 -10.66 14.95
C MET A 83 -6.93 -11.17 13.51
N LEU A 84 -7.57 -12.34 13.34
CA LEU A 84 -7.75 -12.97 12.04
C LEU A 84 -8.75 -12.25 11.14
N LEU A 85 -9.76 -11.60 11.73
CA LEU A 85 -10.80 -10.92 10.95
C LEU A 85 -10.25 -9.70 10.17
N PRO A 86 -9.49 -8.76 10.77
CA PRO A 86 -8.83 -7.69 10.03
C PRO A 86 -7.88 -8.22 8.96
N ILE A 87 -7.08 -9.26 9.25
CA ILE A 87 -6.22 -9.92 8.26
C ILE A 87 -7.04 -10.37 7.06
N TYR A 88 -8.16 -11.06 7.29
CA TYR A 88 -9.02 -11.56 6.22
C TYR A 88 -9.56 -10.43 5.33
N VAL A 89 -10.05 -9.34 5.94
CA VAL A 89 -10.59 -8.21 5.20
C VAL A 89 -9.50 -7.50 4.41
N THR A 90 -8.36 -7.22 5.03
CA THR A 90 -7.21 -6.58 4.37
C THR A 90 -6.68 -7.44 3.23
N MET A 91 -6.55 -8.75 3.42
CA MET A 91 -6.08 -9.66 2.37
C MET A 91 -7.03 -9.77 1.18
N LYS A 92 -8.34 -9.61 1.39
CA LYS A 92 -9.32 -9.48 0.29
C LYS A 92 -9.16 -8.18 -0.49
N ALA A 93 -8.81 -7.09 0.19
CA ALA A 93 -8.65 -5.79 -0.42
C ALA A 93 -7.27 -5.62 -1.08
N MET A 94 -6.24 -6.32 -0.58
CA MET A 94 -4.85 -6.19 -0.97
C MET A 94 -4.61 -6.20 -2.50
N PRO A 95 -5.22 -7.13 -3.29
CA PRO A 95 -5.02 -7.14 -4.75
C PRO A 95 -5.44 -5.82 -5.43
N TRP A 96 -6.47 -5.17 -4.91
CA TRP A 96 -6.98 -3.89 -5.42
C TRP A 96 -6.11 -2.72 -4.97
N TYR A 97 -5.66 -2.73 -3.71
CA TYR A 97 -4.72 -1.72 -3.20
C TYR A 97 -3.41 -1.72 -4.00
N THR A 98 -2.90 -2.91 -4.35
CA THR A 98 -1.63 -3.05 -5.09
C THR A 98 -1.82 -2.88 -6.59
N LEU A 99 -3.06 -2.90 -7.10
CA LEU A 99 -3.37 -2.55 -8.48
C LEU A 99 -3.15 -1.06 -8.77
N LEU A 100 -3.45 -0.18 -7.80
CA LEU A 100 -3.29 1.26 -7.96
C LEU A 100 -1.84 1.70 -8.29
N PRO A 101 -0.79 1.32 -7.53
CA PRO A 101 0.59 1.63 -7.90
C PRO A 101 0.99 0.97 -9.22
N SER A 102 0.47 -0.22 -9.52
CA SER A 102 0.76 -0.93 -10.79
C SER A 102 0.19 -0.20 -12.01
N LEU A 103 -1.01 0.37 -11.89
CA LEU A 103 -1.59 1.23 -12.91
C LEU A 103 -0.79 2.54 -13.04
N SER A 104 -0.34 3.11 -11.90
CA SER A 104 0.51 4.31 -11.92
C SER A 104 1.82 4.06 -12.66
N GLU A 105 2.50 2.95 -12.39
CA GLU A 105 3.70 2.53 -13.11
C GLU A 105 3.43 2.37 -14.61
N TYR A 106 2.35 1.69 -14.99
CA TYR A 106 1.95 1.55 -16.38
C TYR A 106 1.76 2.91 -17.07
N MET A 107 1.09 3.85 -16.41
CA MET A 107 0.89 5.21 -16.94
C MET A 107 2.22 5.95 -17.11
N ILE A 108 3.16 5.77 -16.18
CA ILE A 108 4.50 6.37 -16.24
C ILE A 108 5.30 5.78 -17.40
N GLU A 109 5.36 4.45 -17.52
CA GLU A 109 6.08 3.73 -18.58
C GLU A 109 5.56 4.08 -19.98
N ASN A 110 4.26 4.38 -20.11
CA ASN A 110 3.64 4.80 -21.37
C ASN A 110 3.70 6.32 -21.62
N GLY A 111 4.34 7.09 -20.74
CA GLY A 111 4.50 8.54 -20.88
C GLY A 111 3.20 9.34 -20.71
N TRP A 112 2.21 8.79 -20.01
CA TRP A 112 0.94 9.47 -19.72
C TRP A 112 1.07 10.46 -18.57
N THR A 113 2.17 10.40 -17.82
CA THR A 113 2.49 11.31 -16.73
C THR A 113 3.67 12.20 -17.09
N ARG A 114 3.97 13.19 -16.24
CA ARG A 114 5.22 13.98 -16.30
C ARG A 114 6.17 13.60 -15.16
N CYS A 115 6.30 12.30 -14.89
CA CYS A 115 7.24 11.80 -13.90
C CYS A 115 8.68 11.99 -14.38
N PHE A 116 9.57 12.23 -13.43
CA PHE A 116 11.01 12.39 -13.66
C PHE A 116 11.72 11.18 -13.08
N SER A 117 12.59 10.54 -13.87
CA SER A 117 13.38 9.39 -13.43
C SER A 117 14.50 9.80 -12.47
N ARG A 118 14.96 11.05 -12.55
CA ARG A 118 16.06 11.56 -11.72
C ARG A 118 15.71 12.93 -11.17
N MET A 119 16.13 13.16 -9.93
CA MET A 119 16.02 14.46 -9.28
C MET A 119 16.82 15.55 -10.00
N SER A 120 17.92 15.18 -10.69
CA SER A 120 18.72 16.09 -11.51
C SER A 120 17.94 16.73 -12.65
N ASP A 121 16.84 16.11 -13.08
CA ASP A 121 16.07 16.56 -14.26
C ASP A 121 15.20 17.79 -13.94
N VAL A 122 14.95 18.06 -12.66
CA VAL A 122 14.19 19.22 -12.18
C VAL A 122 14.99 20.12 -11.23
N GLY A 123 16.06 19.59 -10.63
CA GLY A 123 16.85 20.30 -9.64
C GLY A 123 16.21 20.31 -8.25
N TRP A 124 17.05 20.48 -7.22
CA TRP A 124 16.65 20.33 -5.82
C TRP A 124 15.50 21.24 -5.38
N LEU A 125 15.49 22.49 -5.81
CA LEU A 125 14.45 23.45 -5.40
C LEU A 125 13.07 23.05 -5.95
N LEU A 126 12.97 22.75 -7.25
CA LEU A 126 11.71 22.32 -7.85
C LEU A 126 11.28 20.95 -7.34
N TYR A 127 12.24 20.03 -7.12
CA TYR A 127 11.94 18.75 -6.48
C TYR A 127 11.27 18.94 -5.11
N LEU A 128 11.84 19.80 -4.24
CA LEU A 128 11.25 20.08 -2.94
C LEU A 128 9.85 20.70 -3.06
N LEU A 129 9.65 21.65 -3.99
CA LEU A 129 8.34 22.23 -4.25
C LEU A 129 7.33 21.19 -4.74
N TYR A 130 7.73 20.27 -5.60
CA TYR A 130 6.89 19.17 -6.06
C TYR A 130 6.53 18.21 -4.93
N VAL A 131 7.47 17.89 -4.03
CA VAL A 131 7.19 17.07 -2.84
C VAL A 131 6.17 17.78 -1.94
N ILE A 132 6.33 19.08 -1.67
CA ILE A 132 5.37 19.85 -0.87
C ILE A 132 3.99 19.86 -1.55
N ALA A 133 3.94 20.17 -2.85
CA ALA A 133 2.70 20.19 -3.61
C ALA A 133 2.02 18.80 -3.63
N TYR A 134 2.80 17.73 -3.77
CA TYR A 134 2.32 16.35 -3.69
C TYR A 134 1.70 16.06 -2.32
N LEU A 135 2.39 16.37 -1.22
CA LEU A 135 1.87 16.13 0.13
C LEU A 135 0.57 16.89 0.39
N VAL A 136 0.50 18.18 0.00
CA VAL A 136 -0.72 18.99 0.12
C VAL A 136 -1.86 18.39 -0.70
N PHE A 137 -1.58 17.99 -1.94
CA PHE A 137 -2.58 17.40 -2.83
C PHE A 137 -3.08 16.05 -2.30
N VAL A 138 -2.19 15.19 -1.81
CA VAL A 138 -2.55 13.89 -1.24
C VAL A 138 -3.42 14.07 0.00
N GLU A 139 -3.06 14.96 0.92
CA GLU A 139 -3.86 15.25 2.11
C GLU A 139 -5.26 15.75 1.74
N PHE A 140 -5.33 16.70 0.81
CA PHE A 140 -6.59 17.21 0.29
C PHE A 140 -7.43 16.09 -0.37
N ALA A 141 -6.81 15.27 -1.22
CA ALA A 141 -7.49 14.18 -1.92
C ALA A 141 -8.00 13.11 -0.96
N ILE A 142 -7.22 12.75 0.07
CA ILE A 142 -7.63 11.82 1.12
C ILE A 142 -8.84 12.38 1.88
N TYR A 143 -8.78 13.64 2.31
CA TYR A 143 -9.90 14.29 3.01
C TYR A 143 -11.19 14.22 2.19
N TRP A 144 -11.16 14.65 0.92
CA TRP A 144 -12.36 14.66 0.08
C TRP A 144 -12.84 13.26 -0.29
N THR A 145 -11.94 12.31 -0.50
CA THR A 145 -12.31 10.91 -0.72
C THR A 145 -12.99 10.34 0.51
N HIS A 146 -12.44 10.58 1.70
CA HIS A 146 -13.03 10.14 2.96
C HIS A 146 -14.41 10.79 3.20
N ARG A 147 -14.52 12.11 3.00
CA ARG A 147 -15.80 12.85 3.04
C ARG A 147 -16.81 12.27 2.05
N GLY A 148 -16.41 12.05 0.80
CA GLY A 148 -17.25 11.48 -0.24
C GLY A 148 -17.74 10.07 0.08
N MET A 149 -16.90 9.24 0.71
CA MET A 149 -17.28 7.92 1.20
C MET A 149 -18.33 7.97 2.33
N HIS A 150 -18.43 9.08 3.06
CA HIS A 150 -19.50 9.32 4.03
C HIS A 150 -20.78 9.86 3.38
N ASP A 151 -20.65 10.80 2.45
CA ASP A 151 -21.79 11.53 1.91
C ASP A 151 -22.52 10.73 0.80
N ILE A 152 -21.82 9.84 0.08
CA ILE A 152 -22.38 9.06 -1.05
C ILE A 152 -22.81 7.66 -0.58
N LYS A 153 -24.11 7.40 -0.52
CA LYS A 153 -24.69 6.16 0.07
C LYS A 153 -24.12 4.84 -0.48
N PRO A 154 -23.93 4.64 -1.80
CA PRO A 154 -23.29 3.42 -2.30
C PRO A 154 -21.84 3.26 -1.82
N LEU A 155 -21.04 4.33 -1.83
CA LEU A 155 -19.65 4.30 -1.37
C LEU A 155 -19.60 3.97 0.13
N TYR A 156 -20.48 4.58 0.91
CA TYR A 156 -20.61 4.26 2.32
C TYR A 156 -20.91 2.77 2.52
N LYS A 157 -21.96 2.25 1.89
CA LYS A 157 -22.42 0.87 2.09
C LYS A 157 -21.37 -0.17 1.71
N TRP A 158 -20.68 0.02 0.58
CA TRP A 158 -19.83 -1.02 0.00
C TRP A 158 -18.35 -0.88 0.33
N LEU A 159 -17.86 0.34 0.57
CA LEU A 159 -16.43 0.60 0.80
C LEU A 159 -16.14 1.08 2.23
N HIS A 160 -17.03 1.90 2.82
CA HIS A 160 -16.73 2.60 4.08
C HIS A 160 -17.37 2.00 5.33
N ALA A 161 -18.51 1.33 5.23
CA ALA A 161 -19.23 0.80 6.39
C ALA A 161 -18.42 -0.28 7.12
N THR A 162 -17.74 -1.14 6.37
CA THR A 162 -16.83 -2.17 6.88
C THR A 162 -15.71 -1.56 7.73
N HIS A 163 -15.19 -0.42 7.32
CA HIS A 163 -14.16 0.32 8.05
C HIS A 163 -14.66 0.83 9.42
N HIS A 164 -15.89 1.37 9.51
CA HIS A 164 -16.48 1.82 10.78
C HIS A 164 -16.82 0.68 11.76
N ILE A 165 -17.04 -0.53 11.26
CA ILE A 165 -17.33 -1.70 12.12
C ILE A 165 -16.14 -2.06 13.02
N TYR A 166 -14.91 -1.67 12.64
CA TYR A 166 -13.68 -2.05 13.33
C TYR A 166 -13.08 -0.98 14.26
N ASN A 167 -13.72 0.17 14.39
CA ASN A 167 -13.26 1.27 15.25
C ASN A 167 -13.72 1.14 16.72
N LYS A 168 -14.15 -0.06 17.16
CA LYS A 168 -14.45 -0.30 18.57
C LYS A 168 -13.15 -0.61 19.30
N GLN A 169 -13.02 -0.11 20.53
CA GLN A 169 -11.78 -0.22 21.31
C GLN A 169 -11.35 -1.68 21.58
N ASN A 170 -12.32 -2.61 21.57
CA ASN A 170 -12.10 -4.05 21.71
C ASN A 170 -11.88 -4.82 20.39
N THR A 171 -11.86 -4.14 19.24
CA THR A 171 -11.54 -4.71 17.92
C THR A 171 -10.22 -4.20 17.35
N LEU A 172 -9.48 -3.40 18.12
CA LEU A 172 -8.18 -2.87 17.73
C LEU A 172 -7.13 -3.97 17.72
N SER A 173 -6.52 -4.18 16.56
CA SER A 173 -5.38 -5.06 16.37
C SER A 173 -4.38 -4.39 15.43
N PRO A 174 -3.09 -4.74 15.45
CA PRO A 174 -2.11 -4.16 14.53
C PRO A 174 -2.44 -4.40 13.06
N PHE A 175 -3.18 -5.48 12.79
CA PHE A 175 -3.64 -5.85 11.46
C PHE A 175 -4.83 -5.01 10.97
N ALA A 176 -5.44 -4.22 11.84
CA ALA A 176 -6.46 -3.23 11.49
C ALA A 176 -5.86 -1.88 11.08
N GLY A 177 -4.53 -1.68 11.12
CA GLY A 177 -3.89 -0.40 10.82
C GLY A 177 -4.08 0.13 9.39
N THR A 178 -4.50 -0.71 8.44
CA THR A 178 -4.93 -0.27 7.10
C THR A 178 -6.27 0.48 7.11
N PHE A 179 -7.03 0.36 8.20
CA PHE A 179 -8.22 1.16 8.45
C PHE A 179 -7.75 2.40 9.23
N TYR A 180 -7.45 3.49 8.52
CA TYR A 180 -7.17 4.80 9.13
C TYR A 180 -8.17 5.11 10.25
N HIS A 181 -7.74 5.56 11.41
CA HIS A 181 -8.71 6.03 12.41
C HIS A 181 -9.49 7.22 11.81
N PRO A 182 -10.83 7.25 11.89
CA PRO A 182 -11.64 8.36 11.40
C PRO A 182 -11.39 9.65 12.19
#